data_AF-A0A378KP70-F1
#
_entry.id   AF-A0A378KP70-F1
#
_cell.length_a   1.000
_cell.length_b   1.000
_cell.length_c   1.000
_cell.angle_alpha   90.00
_cell.angle_beta   90.00
_cell.angle_gamma   90.00
#
_symmetry.space_group_name_H-M   'P 1'
#
loop_
_entity.id
_entity.type
_entity.pdbx_description
1 polymer ?
#
loop_
_entity_poly.entity_id
_entity_poly.type
_entity_poly.pdbx_seq_one_letter_code
_entity_poly.pdbx_strand_id
1 'polypeptide(L)'
;MTPVILHLRSSFPDLPQMAESNSLQWSFDEHIKLLGPDFYKKIVLNHPLLNMEYSILCHQIRHNFSYPNQISQDQVIEQLQSALMLAELLEQVHLHYLIVPREVVRLRRHQQVYRTLLEEMAGMKFPLRNSIIEPCQPEFSLTQYIRDNTAQINWFRLLVTRTKRVLNFLDLVGTGSATYRNFVGLMDQYTNPFFAYLAWCFFIPRLTTNLFLIVKHTISWPDMDDKEKALDWYVRLQAQLQRRWFELGNDLVWVSVGLLNCFVLIGTLAPLSIYFTLFAFAFDIANASLRTYIELNRLYKLQDEYKEMFRATDDEEHKKAIKEYQNYINHRIEFEKMRLGLSLAGTLAIFLAMCLAIPVLAVNPVLPFIGAVLLIAIWVATFVLTRNVEQYRPNDTVEKPSGVVQFGMFARKNNEQLKPDVAPEDSLEPPEDGHTLLNCG
;
A
#
# COMPACT_ATOMS: atom_id res chain seq x y z
N MET A 1 -3.02 28.24 9.71
CA MET A 1 -2.13 27.48 8.79
C MET A 1 -2.05 26.04 9.26
N THR A 2 -2.41 25.08 8.40
CA THR A 2 -2.43 23.67 8.81
C THR A 2 -1.03 23.10 9.13
N PRO A 3 -0.96 22.07 9.99
CA PRO A 3 0.29 21.33 10.27
C PRO A 3 0.98 20.79 9.02
N VAL A 4 0.21 20.37 8.01
CA VAL A 4 0.73 19.83 6.74
C VAL A 4 1.45 20.92 5.92
N ILE A 5 0.88 22.11 5.80
CA ILE A 5 1.55 23.22 5.09
C ILE A 5 2.83 23.63 5.80
N LEU A 6 2.81 23.67 7.14
CA LEU A 6 4.01 23.96 7.93
C LEU A 6 5.11 22.92 7.68
N HIS A 7 4.75 21.64 7.65
CA HIS A 7 5.69 20.53 7.40
C HIS A 7 6.26 20.58 5.98
N LEU A 8 5.43 20.83 4.98
CA LEU A 8 5.87 20.94 3.59
C LEU A 8 6.82 22.12 3.39
N ARG A 9 6.56 23.25 4.05
CA ARG A 9 7.43 24.43 3.97
C ARG A 9 8.77 24.22 4.68
N SER A 10 8.78 23.55 5.83
CA SER A 10 10.04 23.24 6.52
C SER A 10 10.88 22.25 5.70
N SER A 11 10.22 21.28 5.06
CA SER A 11 10.88 20.27 4.21
C SER A 11 11.32 20.81 2.86
N PHE A 12 10.55 21.75 2.28
CA PHE A 12 10.79 22.32 0.96
C PHE A 12 10.56 23.84 0.97
N PRO A 13 11.57 24.63 1.38
CA PRO A 13 11.47 26.09 1.48
C PRO A 13 11.17 26.79 0.15
N ASP A 14 11.48 26.14 -0.98
CA ASP A 14 11.25 26.65 -2.34
C ASP A 14 9.76 26.60 -2.76
N LEU A 15 8.87 25.97 -1.96
CA LEU A 15 7.44 25.93 -2.23
C LEU A 15 6.84 27.35 -2.18
N PRO A 16 6.08 27.76 -3.22
CA PRO A 16 5.46 29.08 -3.24
C PRO A 16 4.49 29.21 -2.05
N GLN A 17 4.51 30.38 -1.41
CA GLN A 17 3.46 30.73 -0.48
C GLN A 17 2.14 30.79 -1.26
N MET A 18 1.03 30.31 -0.67
CA MET A 18 -0.28 30.72 -1.18
C MET A 18 -0.26 32.25 -1.20
N ALA A 19 -0.46 32.82 -2.40
CA ALA A 19 -0.52 34.25 -2.60
C ALA A 19 -1.35 34.86 -1.47
N GLU A 20 -0.80 35.90 -0.83
CA GLU A 20 -1.35 36.71 0.26
C GLU A 20 -2.77 36.32 0.67
N SER A 21 -2.94 35.97 1.95
CA SER A 21 -4.13 35.47 2.65
C SER A 21 -5.48 36.17 2.39
N ASN A 22 -5.56 37.12 1.47
CA ASN A 22 -6.72 37.90 1.06
C ASN A 22 -7.08 37.80 -0.43
N SER A 23 -6.36 37.04 -1.27
CA SER A 23 -6.76 36.86 -2.67
C SER A 23 -7.74 35.68 -2.80
N LEU A 24 -8.98 35.95 -3.22
CA LEU A 24 -9.99 34.94 -3.57
C LEU A 24 -9.59 34.12 -4.83
N GLN A 25 -8.35 34.25 -5.32
CA GLN A 25 -7.90 33.69 -6.59
C GLN A 25 -6.81 32.63 -6.33
N TRP A 26 -7.09 31.40 -6.72
CA TRP A 26 -6.11 30.32 -6.62
C TRP A 26 -5.04 30.45 -7.70
N SER A 27 -3.77 30.42 -7.31
CA SER A 27 -2.61 30.55 -8.22
C SER A 27 -1.53 29.48 -8.03
N PHE A 28 -1.69 28.56 -7.07
CA PHE A 28 -0.65 27.57 -6.74
C PHE A 28 -0.28 26.69 -7.94
N ASP A 29 -1.25 26.32 -8.77
CA ASP A 29 -1.06 25.45 -9.92
C ASP A 29 -0.19 26.07 -11.03
N GLU A 30 -0.18 27.40 -11.15
CA GLU A 30 0.70 28.14 -12.06
C GLU A 30 2.12 28.19 -11.50
N HIS A 31 2.27 28.51 -10.22
CA HIS A 31 3.57 28.65 -9.58
C HIS A 31 4.35 27.32 -9.53
N ILE A 32 3.70 26.20 -9.24
CA ILE A 32 4.40 24.89 -9.21
C ILE A 32 4.97 24.52 -10.58
N LYS A 33 4.33 24.93 -11.69
CA LYS A 33 4.83 24.65 -13.05
C LYS A 33 6.11 25.41 -13.37
N LEU A 34 6.39 26.50 -12.65
CA LEU A 34 7.59 27.33 -12.80
C LEU A 34 8.78 26.80 -11.97
N LEU A 35 8.56 25.85 -11.07
CA LEU A 35 9.63 25.29 -10.25
C LEU A 35 10.60 24.45 -11.11
N GLY A 36 11.89 24.66 -10.88
CA GLY A 36 12.96 24.05 -11.66
C GLY A 36 13.22 22.56 -11.34
N PRO A 37 14.07 21.89 -12.13
CA PRO A 37 14.37 20.47 -11.97
C PRO A 37 15.02 20.14 -10.62
N ASP A 38 15.80 21.05 -10.03
CA ASP A 38 16.47 20.81 -8.74
C ASP A 38 15.49 20.64 -7.58
N PHE A 39 14.38 21.38 -7.60
CA PHE A 39 13.28 21.18 -6.67
C PHE A 39 12.66 19.79 -6.87
N TYR A 40 12.33 19.45 -8.12
CA TYR A 40 11.68 18.19 -8.43
C TYR A 40 12.58 16.96 -8.20
N LYS A 41 13.91 17.08 -8.29
CA LYS A 41 14.84 16.01 -7.87
C LYS A 41 14.60 15.61 -6.41
N LYS A 42 14.39 16.57 -5.50
CA LYS A 42 14.10 16.30 -4.08
C LYS A 42 12.70 15.71 -3.90
N ILE A 43 11.70 16.31 -4.54
CA ILE A 43 10.30 15.89 -4.41
C ILE A 43 10.09 14.47 -4.96
N VAL A 44 10.69 14.15 -6.11
CA VAL A 44 10.58 12.83 -6.75
C VAL A 44 11.13 11.73 -5.84
N LEU A 45 12.21 11.97 -5.09
CA LEU A 45 12.74 10.97 -4.16
C LEU A 45 11.90 10.82 -2.88
N ASN A 46 11.18 11.87 -2.50
CA ASN A 46 10.31 11.92 -1.31
C ASN A 46 8.83 11.65 -1.62
N HIS A 47 8.49 11.36 -2.88
CA HIS A 47 7.10 11.10 -3.31
C HIS A 47 6.36 10.03 -2.49
N PRO A 48 6.99 8.95 -1.95
CA PRO A 48 6.26 7.98 -1.14
C PRO A 48 5.79 8.57 0.18
N LEU A 49 6.60 9.43 0.81
CA LEU A 49 6.26 10.11 2.06
C LEU A 49 5.16 11.13 1.83
N LEU A 50 5.27 11.94 0.77
CA LEU A 50 4.24 12.92 0.38
C LEU A 50 2.89 12.24 0.06
N ASN A 51 2.91 11.08 -0.61
CA ASN A 51 1.71 10.28 -0.84
C ASN A 51 1.08 9.76 0.46
N MET A 52 1.90 9.37 1.45
CA MET A 52 1.41 8.94 2.76
C MET A 52 0.77 10.10 3.52
N GLU A 53 1.44 11.25 3.59
CA GLU A 53 0.94 12.46 4.22
C GLU A 53 -0.37 12.93 3.57
N TYR A 54 -0.42 12.93 2.23
CA TYR A 54 -1.64 13.24 1.49
C TYR A 54 -2.80 12.27 1.82
N SER A 55 -2.54 10.96 1.89
CA SER A 55 -3.53 9.95 2.27
C SER A 55 -4.07 10.18 3.69
N ILE A 56 -3.20 10.49 4.65
CA ILE A 56 -3.58 10.77 6.05
C ILE A 56 -4.45 12.04 6.10
N LEU A 57 -4.08 13.10 5.37
CA LEU A 57 -4.87 14.32 5.28
C LEU A 57 -6.25 14.07 4.64
N CYS A 58 -6.33 13.25 3.59
CA CYS A 58 -7.62 12.86 3.00
C CYS A 58 -8.52 12.15 4.02
N HIS A 59 -7.93 11.27 4.82
CA HIS A 59 -8.65 10.57 5.88
C HIS A 59 -9.17 11.52 6.96
N GLN A 60 -8.34 12.48 7.40
CA GLN A 60 -8.75 13.54 8.33
C GLN A 60 -9.92 14.36 7.77
N ILE A 61 -9.81 14.86 6.53
CA ILE A 61 -10.87 15.66 5.90
C ILE A 61 -12.19 14.89 5.85
N ARG A 62 -12.13 13.61 5.48
CA ARG A 62 -13.31 12.75 5.44
C ARG A 62 -13.94 12.57 6.83
N HIS A 63 -13.12 12.30 7.84
CA HIS A 63 -13.59 12.19 9.22
C HIS A 63 -14.30 13.49 9.65
N ASN A 64 -13.71 14.64 9.34
CA ASN A 64 -14.25 15.94 9.69
C ASN A 64 -15.58 16.23 8.99
N PHE A 65 -15.75 15.81 7.73
CA PHE A 65 -17.04 15.86 7.04
C PHE A 65 -18.10 14.92 7.62
N SER A 66 -17.68 13.85 8.31
CA SER A 66 -18.60 12.90 8.95
C SER A 66 -19.11 13.42 10.30
N TYR A 67 -18.35 14.33 10.93
CA TYR A 67 -18.66 14.92 12.24
C TYR A 67 -18.60 16.46 12.19
N PRO A 68 -19.53 17.11 11.45
CA PRO A 68 -19.45 18.53 11.15
C PRO A 68 -19.55 19.45 12.38
N ASN A 69 -20.15 18.98 13.47
CA ASN A 69 -20.35 19.77 14.69
C ASN A 69 -19.07 19.93 15.53
N GLN A 70 -17.98 19.22 15.20
CA GLN A 70 -16.77 19.18 16.02
C GLN A 70 -15.67 20.15 15.55
N ILE A 71 -15.79 20.72 14.35
CA ILE A 71 -14.72 21.48 13.70
C ILE A 71 -15.24 22.78 13.10
N SER A 72 -14.42 23.83 13.14
CA SER A 72 -14.75 25.12 12.53
C SER A 72 -14.65 25.06 11.01
N GLN A 73 -15.53 25.81 10.34
CA GLN A 73 -15.54 25.90 8.87
C GLN A 73 -14.18 26.36 8.32
N ASP A 74 -13.52 27.30 9.01
CA ASP A 74 -12.20 27.82 8.62
C ASP A 74 -11.13 26.72 8.64
N GLN A 75 -11.15 25.84 9.65
CA GLN A 75 -10.21 24.70 9.72
C GLN A 75 -10.43 23.70 8.58
N VAL A 76 -11.67 23.43 8.18
CA VAL A 76 -11.97 22.57 7.03
C VAL A 76 -11.48 23.22 5.74
N ILE A 77 -11.69 24.54 5.58
CA ILE A 77 -11.19 25.29 4.42
C ILE A 77 -9.67 25.21 4.34
N GLU A 78 -8.95 25.44 5.44
CA GLU A 78 -7.49 25.32 5.47
C GLU A 78 -7.02 23.91 5.11
N GLN A 79 -7.67 22.85 5.63
CA GLN A 79 -7.34 21.46 5.30
C GLN A 79 -7.59 21.13 3.83
N LEU A 80 -8.69 21.61 3.25
CA LEU A 80 -8.99 21.45 1.83
C LEU A 80 -7.96 22.16 0.95
N GLN A 81 -7.50 23.35 1.33
CA GLN A 81 -6.42 24.05 0.64
C GLN A 81 -5.12 23.23 0.69
N SER A 82 -4.73 22.70 1.85
CA SER A 82 -3.55 21.83 1.99
C SER A 82 -3.65 20.58 1.13
N ALA A 83 -4.82 19.94 1.10
CA ALA A 83 -5.05 18.75 0.29
C ALA A 83 -4.99 19.07 -1.21
N LEU A 84 -5.52 20.22 -1.62
CA LEU A 84 -5.43 20.69 -3.00
C LEU A 84 -3.97 20.97 -3.41
N MET A 85 -3.19 21.65 -2.57
CA MET A 85 -1.76 21.90 -2.81
C MET A 85 -0.99 20.58 -2.99
N LEU A 86 -1.15 19.64 -2.06
CA LEU A 86 -0.50 18.33 -2.14
C LEU A 86 -0.95 17.57 -3.39
N ALA A 87 -2.25 17.59 -3.72
CA ALA A 87 -2.76 16.90 -4.89
C ALA A 87 -2.22 17.50 -6.20
N GLU A 88 -2.06 18.82 -6.29
CA GLU A 88 -1.48 19.49 -7.46
C GLU A 88 0.03 19.24 -7.58
N LEU A 89 0.77 19.28 -6.47
CA LEU A 89 2.18 18.92 -6.42
C LEU A 89 2.41 17.46 -6.84
N LEU A 90 1.66 16.53 -6.26
CA LEU A 90 1.73 15.11 -6.60
C LEU A 90 1.27 14.86 -8.03
N GLU A 91 0.29 15.60 -8.56
CA GLU A 91 -0.11 15.48 -9.97
C GLU A 91 1.07 15.82 -10.89
N GLN A 92 1.75 16.94 -10.66
CA GLN A 92 2.92 17.33 -11.46
C GLN A 92 4.02 16.27 -11.42
N VAL A 93 4.29 15.71 -10.22
CA VAL A 93 5.28 14.64 -10.03
C VAL A 93 4.89 13.38 -10.80
N HIS A 94 3.64 12.93 -10.70
CA HIS A 94 3.18 11.72 -11.37
C HIS A 94 3.00 11.89 -12.87
N LEU A 95 2.67 13.10 -13.34
CA LEU A 95 2.46 13.40 -14.75
C LEU A 95 3.78 13.50 -15.52
N HIS A 96 4.75 14.24 -14.99
CA HIS A 96 5.93 14.65 -15.75
C HIS A 96 7.22 13.92 -15.37
N TYR A 97 7.28 13.33 -14.17
CA TYR A 97 8.55 12.76 -13.67
C TYR A 97 8.46 11.26 -13.40
N LEU A 98 7.35 10.78 -12.85
CA LEU A 98 7.15 9.35 -12.57
C LEU A 98 6.36 8.61 -13.64
N ILE A 99 5.69 9.36 -14.53
CA ILE A 99 4.81 8.90 -15.62
C ILE A 99 3.83 7.82 -15.14
N VAL A 100 2.87 8.22 -14.31
CA VAL A 100 1.89 7.32 -13.68
C VAL A 100 0.45 7.80 -13.96
N PRO A 101 -0.09 7.49 -15.14
CA PRO A 101 -1.40 8.01 -15.58
C PRO A 101 -2.53 7.76 -14.57
N ARG A 102 -2.59 6.58 -13.95
CA ARG A 102 -3.64 6.24 -12.98
C ARG A 102 -3.65 7.16 -11.75
N GLU A 103 -2.46 7.56 -11.27
CA GLU A 103 -2.34 8.44 -10.11
C GLU A 103 -2.74 9.85 -10.49
N VAL A 104 -2.36 10.30 -11.69
CA VAL A 104 -2.80 11.59 -12.25
C VAL A 104 -4.33 11.66 -12.34
N VAL A 105 -4.98 10.61 -12.86
CA VAL A 105 -6.45 10.55 -12.94
C VAL A 105 -7.09 10.60 -11.55
N ARG A 106 -6.57 9.81 -10.60
CA ARG A 106 -7.03 9.81 -9.20
C ARG A 106 -6.92 11.20 -8.56
N LEU A 107 -5.75 11.82 -8.67
CA LEU A 107 -5.46 13.14 -8.09
C LEU A 107 -6.31 14.23 -8.74
N ARG A 108 -6.49 14.22 -10.06
CA ARG A 108 -7.39 15.17 -10.76
C ARG A 108 -8.84 15.06 -10.28
N ARG A 109 -9.35 13.84 -10.05
CA ARG A 109 -10.68 13.64 -9.48
C ARG A 109 -10.79 14.25 -8.08
N HIS A 110 -9.78 14.05 -7.23
CA HIS A 110 -9.76 14.65 -5.90
C HIS A 110 -9.67 16.18 -5.96
N GLN A 111 -8.81 16.73 -6.83
CA GLN A 111 -8.70 18.18 -7.06
C GLN A 111 -10.04 18.80 -7.46
N GLN A 112 -10.80 18.16 -8.35
CA GLN A 112 -12.14 18.62 -8.75
C GLN A 112 -13.06 18.72 -7.53
N VAL A 113 -13.09 17.68 -6.69
CA VAL A 113 -13.89 17.67 -5.46
C VAL A 113 -13.47 18.81 -4.53
N TYR A 114 -12.16 18.98 -4.28
CA TYR A 114 -11.68 20.05 -3.41
C TYR A 114 -11.99 21.44 -3.95
N ARG A 115 -11.80 21.69 -5.25
CA ARG A 115 -12.11 22.98 -5.88
C ARG A 115 -13.59 23.33 -5.74
N THR A 116 -14.49 22.38 -6.03
CA THR A 116 -15.93 22.60 -5.84
C THR A 116 -16.28 22.89 -4.39
N LEU A 117 -15.69 22.17 -3.43
CA LEU A 117 -15.93 22.43 -2.01
C LEU A 117 -15.40 23.81 -1.57
N LEU A 118 -14.22 24.21 -2.06
CA LEU A 118 -13.62 25.51 -1.75
C LEU A 118 -14.37 26.68 -2.42
N GLU A 119 -14.90 26.49 -3.63
CA GLU A 119 -15.82 27.43 -4.29
C GLU A 119 -17.10 27.62 -3.44
N GLU A 120 -17.71 26.52 -2.99
CA GLU A 120 -18.96 26.54 -2.22
C GLU A 120 -18.78 27.10 -0.81
N MET A 121 -17.67 26.78 -0.13
CA MET A 121 -17.46 27.13 1.29
C MET A 121 -16.71 28.44 1.51
N ALA A 122 -15.78 28.81 0.62
CA ALA A 122 -14.90 29.96 0.78
C ALA A 122 -15.04 31.01 -0.35
N GLY A 123 -15.85 30.75 -1.38
CA GLY A 123 -16.00 31.64 -2.52
C GLY A 123 -14.73 31.79 -3.37
N MET A 124 -13.78 30.86 -3.25
CA MET A 124 -12.54 30.88 -4.02
C MET A 124 -12.85 30.69 -5.51
N LYS A 125 -12.16 31.47 -6.35
CA LYS A 125 -12.24 31.37 -7.80
C LYS A 125 -11.00 30.65 -8.31
N PHE A 126 -11.25 29.63 -9.11
CA PHE A 126 -10.19 28.89 -9.80
C PHE A 126 -10.14 29.33 -11.26
N PRO A 127 -8.93 29.44 -11.86
CA PRO A 127 -8.82 29.68 -13.28
C PRO A 127 -9.56 28.57 -14.03
N LEU A 128 -10.30 28.94 -15.07
CA LEU A 128 -11.03 28.00 -15.90
C LEU A 128 -10.01 27.01 -16.49
N ARG A 129 -9.97 25.80 -15.96
CA ARG A 129 -9.11 24.75 -16.53
C ARG A 129 -9.74 24.44 -17.88
N ASN A 130 -9.13 24.89 -18.97
CA ASN A 130 -9.57 24.52 -20.32
C ASN A 130 -9.77 23.00 -20.31
N SER A 131 -11.01 22.58 -20.48
CA SER A 131 -11.48 21.20 -20.34
C SER A 131 -10.88 20.24 -21.38
N ILE A 132 -9.89 20.69 -22.14
CA ILE A 132 -9.03 19.88 -22.99
C ILE A 132 -7.84 19.41 -22.15
N ILE A 133 -8.14 18.77 -21.02
CA ILE A 133 -7.24 17.71 -20.59
C ILE A 133 -7.69 16.57 -21.46
N GLU A 134 -6.95 16.31 -22.55
CA GLU A 134 -7.03 15.01 -23.20
C GLU A 134 -7.11 14.01 -22.05
N PRO A 135 -8.17 13.18 -21.96
CA PRO A 135 -8.11 12.08 -21.03
C PRO A 135 -6.74 11.49 -21.29
N CYS A 136 -5.89 11.48 -20.27
CA CYS A 136 -4.74 10.62 -20.29
C CYS A 136 -5.44 9.27 -20.31
N GLN A 137 -5.85 8.85 -21.52
CA GLN A 137 -6.50 7.60 -21.76
C GLN A 137 -5.51 6.70 -21.06
N PRO A 138 -5.95 5.90 -20.08
CA PRO A 138 -5.14 4.79 -19.70
C PRO A 138 -5.03 4.00 -21.00
N GLU A 139 -4.06 4.35 -21.87
CA GLU A 139 -3.57 3.53 -22.96
C GLU A 139 -3.53 2.18 -22.31
N PHE A 140 -4.39 1.26 -22.77
CA PHE A 140 -4.63 -0.04 -22.14
C PHE A 140 -3.31 -0.53 -21.56
N SER A 141 -3.09 -0.23 -20.27
CA SER A 141 -1.71 -0.18 -19.82
C SER A 141 -1.45 -1.64 -19.57
N LEU A 142 -0.81 -2.29 -20.52
CA LEU A 142 -0.52 -3.71 -20.46
C LEU A 142 0.06 -4.04 -19.09
N THR A 143 0.90 -3.14 -18.57
CA THR A 143 1.39 -3.11 -17.19
C THR A 143 0.31 -3.22 -16.12
N GLN A 144 -0.69 -2.33 -16.17
CA GLN A 144 -1.77 -2.31 -15.20
C GLN A 144 -2.64 -3.56 -15.32
N TYR A 145 -2.99 -3.95 -16.55
CA TYR A 145 -3.74 -5.17 -16.81
C TYR A 145 -3.01 -6.41 -16.26
N ILE A 146 -1.71 -6.52 -16.51
CA ILE A 146 -0.87 -7.59 -15.94
C ILE A 146 -0.92 -7.52 -14.42
N ARG A 147 -0.65 -6.35 -13.82
CA ARG A 147 -0.60 -6.19 -12.35
C ARG A 147 -1.91 -6.61 -11.68
N ASP A 148 -3.05 -6.13 -12.17
CA ASP A 148 -4.36 -6.37 -11.56
C ASP A 148 -4.78 -7.84 -11.71
N ASN A 149 -4.55 -8.43 -12.89
CA ASN A 149 -4.85 -9.84 -13.12
C ASN A 149 -3.88 -10.78 -12.41
N THR A 150 -2.60 -10.41 -12.29
CA THR A 150 -1.63 -11.21 -11.53
C THR A 150 -2.11 -11.41 -10.10
N ALA A 151 -2.61 -10.36 -9.43
CA ALA A 151 -3.09 -10.50 -8.05
C ALA A 151 -4.26 -11.50 -7.95
N GLN A 152 -5.27 -11.40 -8.83
CA GLN A 152 -6.44 -12.28 -8.82
C GLN A 152 -6.08 -13.72 -9.22
N ILE A 153 -5.34 -13.90 -10.31
CA ILE A 153 -4.94 -15.22 -10.82
C ILE A 153 -4.01 -15.91 -9.83
N ASN A 154 -3.18 -15.17 -9.08
CA ASN A 154 -2.31 -15.75 -8.06
C ASN A 154 -3.09 -16.57 -7.02
N TRP A 155 -4.26 -16.10 -6.60
CA TRP A 155 -5.09 -16.80 -5.62
C TRP A 155 -5.53 -18.17 -6.13
N PHE A 156 -6.04 -18.22 -7.36
CA PHE A 156 -6.44 -19.48 -8.00
C PHE A 156 -5.25 -20.40 -8.24
N ARG A 157 -4.13 -19.86 -8.73
CA ARG A 157 -2.88 -20.63 -8.91
C ARG A 157 -2.44 -21.29 -7.61
N LEU A 158 -2.41 -20.53 -6.51
CA LEU A 158 -2.01 -21.06 -5.20
C LEU A 158 -2.98 -22.12 -4.69
N LEU A 159 -4.29 -21.89 -4.82
CA LEU A 159 -5.29 -22.88 -4.42
C LEU A 159 -5.10 -24.19 -5.18
N VAL A 160 -5.09 -24.14 -6.52
CA VAL A 160 -4.97 -25.34 -7.36
C VAL A 160 -3.67 -26.09 -7.10
N THR A 161 -2.53 -25.39 -7.03
CA THR A 161 -1.23 -26.02 -6.76
C THR A 161 -1.16 -26.65 -5.37
N ARG A 162 -1.76 -26.02 -4.34
CA ARG A 162 -1.80 -26.56 -2.98
C ARG A 162 -2.77 -27.73 -2.85
N THR A 163 -3.95 -27.66 -3.47
CA THR A 163 -4.91 -28.78 -3.53
C THR A 163 -4.30 -29.99 -4.20
N LYS A 164 -3.59 -29.81 -5.32
CA LYS A 164 -2.85 -30.90 -5.96
C LYS A 164 -1.88 -31.57 -4.98
N ARG A 165 -1.08 -30.80 -4.23
CA ARG A 165 -0.13 -31.37 -3.26
C ARG A 165 -0.83 -32.24 -2.22
N VAL A 166 -1.99 -31.82 -1.73
CA VAL A 166 -2.79 -32.63 -0.80
C VAL A 166 -3.21 -33.96 -1.44
N LEU A 167 -3.69 -33.94 -2.69
CA LEU A 167 -4.05 -35.17 -3.41
C LEU A 167 -2.85 -36.11 -3.57
N ASN A 168 -1.68 -35.56 -3.95
CA ASN A 168 -0.47 -36.37 -4.13
C ASN A 168 -0.01 -37.02 -2.82
N PHE A 169 -0.09 -36.31 -1.69
CA PHE A 169 0.29 -36.88 -0.39
C PHE A 169 -0.79 -37.79 0.22
N LEU A 170 -2.06 -37.59 -0.12
CA LEU A 170 -3.15 -38.46 0.34
C LEU A 170 -3.00 -39.89 -0.21
N ASP A 171 -2.46 -40.06 -1.42
CA ASP A 171 -2.13 -41.36 -2.00
C ASP A 171 -1.12 -42.14 -1.15
N LEU A 172 -0.17 -41.42 -0.55
CA LEU A 172 0.90 -42.00 0.27
C LEU A 172 0.44 -42.36 1.69
N VAL A 173 -0.60 -41.71 2.22
CA VAL A 173 -0.96 -41.80 3.64
C VAL A 173 -2.10 -42.77 3.94
N GLY A 174 -3.08 -43.00 3.05
CA GLY A 174 -4.24 -43.73 3.57
C GLY A 174 -5.36 -44.19 2.66
N THR A 175 -5.25 -44.14 1.33
CA THR A 175 -6.35 -44.69 0.52
C THR A 175 -6.25 -46.20 0.34
N GLY A 176 -5.03 -46.76 0.28
CA GLY A 176 -4.81 -48.20 -0.02
C GLY A 176 -5.47 -48.68 -1.32
N SER A 177 -6.07 -47.76 -2.08
CA SER A 177 -7.02 -48.00 -3.14
C SER A 177 -6.30 -47.87 -4.46
N ALA A 178 -6.20 -48.98 -5.19
CA ALA A 178 -5.58 -49.00 -6.51
C ALA A 178 -6.26 -47.99 -7.47
N THR A 179 -7.57 -47.80 -7.34
CA THR A 179 -8.33 -46.84 -8.14
C THR A 179 -7.88 -45.39 -7.89
N TYR A 180 -7.66 -45.02 -6.63
CA TYR A 180 -7.19 -43.68 -6.27
C TYR A 180 -5.78 -43.43 -6.80
N ARG A 181 -4.88 -44.40 -6.62
CA ARG A 181 -3.50 -44.32 -7.11
C ARG A 181 -3.44 -44.17 -8.63
N ASN A 182 -4.24 -44.93 -9.36
CA ASN A 182 -4.33 -44.83 -10.81
C ASN A 182 -4.87 -43.47 -11.26
N PHE A 183 -5.87 -42.94 -10.55
CA PHE A 183 -6.40 -41.60 -10.80
C PHE A 183 -5.34 -40.51 -10.57
N VAL A 184 -4.64 -40.53 -9.43
CA VAL A 184 -3.58 -39.57 -9.11
C VAL A 184 -2.43 -39.68 -10.10
N GLY A 185 -2.02 -40.90 -10.48
CA GLY A 185 -0.99 -41.12 -11.49
C GLY A 185 -1.34 -40.54 -12.86
N LEU A 186 -2.59 -40.75 -13.33
CA LEU A 186 -3.08 -40.17 -14.58
C LEU A 186 -3.13 -38.64 -14.49
N MET A 187 -3.62 -38.08 -13.38
CA MET A 187 -3.62 -36.65 -13.14
C MET A 187 -2.20 -36.07 -13.16
N ASP A 188 -1.24 -36.73 -12.51
CA ASP A 188 0.14 -36.27 -12.39
C ASP A 188 0.87 -36.24 -13.75
N GLN A 189 0.56 -37.18 -14.64
CA GLN A 189 1.14 -37.21 -16.00
C GLN A 189 0.91 -35.89 -16.76
N TYR A 190 -0.26 -35.28 -16.60
CA TYR A 190 -0.60 -34.01 -17.27
C TYR A 190 -0.28 -32.79 -16.40
N THR A 191 -0.55 -32.89 -15.10
CA THR A 191 -0.47 -31.74 -14.21
C THR A 191 0.95 -31.42 -13.75
N ASN A 192 1.85 -32.41 -13.62
CA ASN A 192 3.24 -32.14 -13.23
C ASN A 192 3.97 -31.24 -14.24
N PRO A 193 3.98 -31.57 -15.55
CA PRO A 193 4.56 -30.67 -16.55
C PRO A 193 3.89 -29.30 -16.55
N PHE A 194 2.55 -29.27 -16.55
CA PHE A 194 1.80 -28.03 -16.57
C PHE A 194 2.17 -27.10 -15.39
N PHE A 195 2.19 -27.62 -14.16
CA PHE A 195 2.53 -26.80 -13.00
C PHE A 195 4.00 -26.39 -12.94
N ALA A 196 4.91 -27.21 -13.49
CA ALA A 196 6.32 -26.83 -13.62
C ALA A 196 6.49 -25.61 -14.53
N TYR A 197 5.81 -25.57 -15.69
CA TYR A 197 5.78 -24.40 -16.57
C TYR A 197 5.06 -23.21 -15.93
N LEU A 198 3.89 -23.46 -15.32
CA LEU A 198 3.09 -22.40 -14.68
C LEU A 198 3.87 -21.69 -13.56
N ALA A 199 4.74 -22.41 -12.84
CA ALA A 199 5.49 -21.87 -11.72
C ALA A 199 6.35 -20.66 -12.09
N TRP A 200 6.94 -20.62 -13.29
CA TRP A 200 7.75 -19.49 -13.76
C TRP A 200 7.03 -18.61 -14.78
N CYS A 201 6.25 -19.19 -15.71
CA CYS A 201 5.50 -18.44 -16.72
C CYS A 201 4.58 -17.39 -16.09
N PHE A 202 4.02 -17.69 -14.92
CA PHE A 202 3.14 -16.76 -14.20
C PHE A 202 3.84 -15.43 -13.85
N PHE A 203 5.13 -15.46 -13.52
CA PHE A 203 5.85 -14.27 -13.04
C PHE A 203 6.52 -13.47 -14.16
N ILE A 204 6.75 -14.08 -15.33
CA ILE A 204 7.41 -13.43 -16.47
C ILE A 204 6.71 -12.12 -16.91
N PRO A 205 5.39 -12.08 -17.14
CA PRO A 205 4.75 -10.86 -17.63
C PRO A 205 5.02 -9.66 -16.71
N ARG A 206 4.95 -9.88 -15.38
CA ARG A 206 5.22 -8.83 -14.38
C ARG A 206 6.71 -8.48 -14.31
N LEU A 207 7.60 -9.47 -14.35
CA LEU A 207 9.06 -9.27 -14.36
C LEU A 207 9.50 -8.45 -15.58
N THR A 208 9.12 -8.88 -16.78
CA THR A 208 9.47 -8.23 -18.04
C THR A 208 8.95 -6.80 -18.07
N THR A 209 7.71 -6.58 -17.63
CA THR A 209 7.15 -5.23 -17.60
C THR A 209 7.88 -4.32 -16.62
N ASN A 210 8.18 -4.80 -15.41
CA ASN A 210 8.90 -4.02 -14.41
C ASN A 210 10.34 -3.69 -14.89
N LEU A 211 11.04 -4.65 -15.49
CA LEU A 211 12.36 -4.42 -16.10
C LEU A 211 12.29 -3.41 -17.24
N PHE A 212 11.33 -3.58 -18.16
CA PHE A 212 11.12 -2.66 -19.28
C PHE A 212 10.89 -1.23 -18.80
N LEU A 213 10.03 -1.03 -17.79
CA LEU A 213 9.77 0.30 -17.25
C LEU A 213 11.00 0.90 -16.56
N ILE A 214 11.78 0.11 -15.82
CA ILE A 214 13.02 0.60 -15.22
C ILE A 214 13.98 1.09 -16.32
N VAL A 215 14.18 0.30 -17.37
CA VAL A 215 15.05 0.67 -18.51
C VAL A 215 14.50 1.87 -19.27
N LYS A 216 13.19 1.88 -19.58
CA LYS A 216 12.50 2.97 -20.29
C LYS A 216 12.69 4.32 -19.60
N HIS A 217 12.58 4.37 -18.27
CA HIS A 217 12.65 5.62 -17.52
C HIS A 217 14.08 5.99 -17.09
N THR A 218 15.01 5.03 -17.08
CA THR A 218 16.42 5.29 -16.71
C THR A 218 17.25 5.79 -17.90
N ILE A 219 17.10 5.15 -19.07
CA ILE A 219 17.82 5.55 -20.28
C ILE A 219 17.05 6.68 -20.97
N SER A 220 17.74 7.73 -21.41
CA SER A 220 17.08 8.83 -22.13
C SER A 220 16.72 8.38 -23.55
N TRP A 221 15.45 8.06 -23.77
CA TRP A 221 14.90 7.75 -25.09
C TRP A 221 14.43 9.03 -25.80
N PRO A 222 14.33 9.02 -27.15
CA PRO A 222 13.78 10.15 -27.90
C PRO A 222 12.36 10.56 -27.46
N ASP A 223 11.55 9.58 -27.04
CA ASP A 223 10.15 9.79 -26.64
C ASP A 223 9.97 10.10 -25.14
N MET A 224 11.06 10.42 -24.43
CA MET A 224 11.01 10.78 -23.01
C MET A 224 10.60 12.24 -22.83
N ASP A 225 9.70 12.53 -21.89
CA ASP A 225 9.26 13.89 -21.57
C ASP A 225 10.46 14.77 -21.20
N ASP A 226 10.50 16.02 -21.66
CA ASP A 226 11.63 16.92 -21.44
C ASP A 226 11.86 17.18 -19.94
N LYS A 227 10.77 17.22 -19.16
CA LYS A 227 10.82 17.36 -17.70
C LYS A 227 11.40 16.12 -17.03
N GLU A 228 11.01 14.92 -17.46
CA GLU A 228 11.62 13.68 -16.98
C GLU A 228 13.12 13.66 -17.34
N LYS A 229 13.46 14.00 -18.57
CA LYS A 229 14.84 14.02 -19.08
C LYS A 229 15.73 15.03 -18.36
N ALA A 230 15.17 16.10 -17.82
CA ALA A 230 15.87 17.07 -16.99
C ALA A 230 16.33 16.50 -15.64
N LEU A 231 15.82 15.34 -15.20
CA LEU A 231 16.32 14.64 -14.04
C LEU A 231 17.56 13.78 -14.36
N ASP A 232 18.49 13.75 -13.41
CA ASP A 232 19.66 12.87 -13.50
C ASP A 232 19.22 11.40 -13.59
N TRP A 233 19.92 10.61 -14.41
CA TRP A 233 19.57 9.19 -14.63
C TRP A 233 19.49 8.38 -13.33
N TYR A 234 20.34 8.71 -12.35
CA TYR A 234 20.35 8.06 -11.04
C TYR A 234 19.06 8.37 -10.24
N VAL A 235 18.57 9.61 -10.28
CA VAL A 235 17.32 10.01 -9.62
C VAL A 235 16.15 9.26 -10.26
N ARG A 236 16.13 9.16 -11.60
CA ARG A 236 15.11 8.40 -12.33
C ARG A 236 15.16 6.91 -11.96
N LEU A 237 16.34 6.30 -11.98
CA LEU A 237 16.51 4.90 -11.58
C LEU A 237 16.03 4.67 -10.14
N GLN A 238 16.46 5.51 -9.19
CA GLN A 238 16.08 5.40 -7.79
C GLN A 238 14.56 5.54 -7.61
N ALA A 239 13.92 6.50 -8.27
CA ALA A 239 12.48 6.70 -8.21
C ALA A 239 11.70 5.50 -8.76
N GLN A 240 12.18 4.89 -9.85
CA GLN A 240 11.54 3.70 -10.43
C GLN A 240 11.78 2.45 -9.58
N LEU A 241 12.97 2.31 -9.00
CA LEU A 241 13.29 1.25 -8.05
C LEU A 241 12.44 1.35 -6.79
N GLN A 242 12.33 2.52 -6.15
CA GLN A 242 11.50 2.74 -4.96
C GLN A 242 10.06 2.20 -5.11
N ARG A 243 9.53 2.23 -6.34
CA ARG A 243 8.17 1.77 -6.65
C ARG A 243 8.06 0.28 -6.96
N ARG A 244 9.10 -0.35 -7.52
CA ARG A 244 9.01 -1.70 -8.13
C ARG A 244 9.92 -2.75 -7.52
N TRP A 245 10.92 -2.36 -6.76
CA TRP A 245 12.02 -3.25 -6.39
C TRP A 245 11.57 -4.50 -5.61
N PHE A 246 10.56 -4.39 -4.73
CA PHE A 246 10.01 -5.54 -4.01
C PHE A 246 9.34 -6.56 -4.93
N GLU A 247 8.60 -6.10 -5.94
CA GLU A 247 7.94 -6.98 -6.93
C GLU A 247 8.97 -7.59 -7.87
N LEU A 248 9.94 -6.77 -8.32
CA LEU A 248 11.05 -7.19 -9.15
C LEU A 248 11.89 -8.29 -8.48
N GLY A 249 12.28 -8.08 -7.22
CA GLY A 249 13.07 -9.04 -6.46
C GLY A 249 12.33 -10.36 -6.26
N ASN A 250 11.05 -10.29 -5.89
CA ASN A 250 10.20 -11.48 -5.78
C ASN A 250 10.12 -12.25 -7.11
N ASP A 251 9.81 -11.56 -8.21
CA ASP A 251 9.64 -12.21 -9.51
C ASP A 251 10.94 -12.83 -10.02
N LEU A 252 12.07 -12.14 -9.83
CA LEU A 252 13.37 -12.64 -10.24
C LEU A 252 13.71 -13.96 -9.54
N VAL A 253 13.49 -14.06 -8.23
CA VAL A 253 13.73 -15.29 -7.46
C VAL A 253 12.81 -16.41 -7.92
N TRP A 254 11.50 -16.14 -8.04
CA TRP A 254 10.54 -17.16 -8.42
C TRP A 254 10.68 -17.64 -9.87
N VAL A 255 11.03 -16.76 -10.81
CA VAL A 255 11.38 -17.17 -12.19
C VAL A 255 12.63 -18.02 -12.18
N SER A 256 13.69 -17.60 -11.47
CA SER A 256 14.96 -18.35 -11.42
C SER A 256 14.77 -19.74 -10.83
N VAL A 257 14.11 -19.85 -9.68
CA VAL A 257 13.82 -21.13 -9.03
C VAL A 257 12.91 -22.00 -9.89
N GLY A 258 11.88 -21.41 -10.52
CA GLY A 258 11.01 -22.15 -11.42
C GLY A 258 11.72 -22.70 -12.65
N LEU A 259 12.60 -21.92 -13.29
CA LEU A 259 13.42 -22.38 -14.43
C LEU A 259 14.40 -23.49 -14.02
N LEU A 260 15.09 -23.32 -12.89
CA LEU A 260 15.99 -24.34 -12.36
C LEU A 260 15.23 -25.64 -12.06
N ASN A 261 14.09 -25.56 -11.37
CA ASN A 261 13.25 -26.73 -11.08
C ASN A 261 12.69 -27.40 -12.35
N CYS A 262 12.40 -26.63 -13.39
CA CYS A 262 11.80 -27.14 -14.62
C CYS A 262 12.81 -27.82 -15.55
N PHE A 263 14.04 -27.26 -15.67
CA PHE A 263 14.99 -27.67 -16.70
C PHE A 263 16.30 -28.27 -16.16
N VAL A 264 16.68 -27.97 -14.91
CA VAL A 264 17.99 -28.35 -14.36
C VAL A 264 17.85 -29.40 -13.25
N LEU A 265 16.98 -29.15 -12.28
CA LEU A 265 16.78 -30.00 -11.11
C LEU A 265 15.75 -31.10 -11.37
N ILE A 266 16.01 -31.89 -12.41
CA ILE A 266 15.18 -33.03 -12.84
C ILE A 266 15.91 -34.37 -12.60
N GLY A 267 15.17 -35.47 -12.67
CA GLY A 267 15.74 -36.82 -12.51
C GLY A 267 16.38 -37.02 -11.14
N THR A 268 17.66 -37.40 -11.12
CA THR A 268 18.42 -37.64 -9.87
C THR A 268 18.63 -36.37 -9.05
N LEU A 269 18.56 -35.19 -9.65
CA LEU A 269 18.68 -33.89 -8.97
C LEU A 269 17.34 -33.37 -8.43
N ALA A 270 16.22 -34.03 -8.71
CA ALA A 270 14.89 -33.60 -8.27
C ALA A 270 14.78 -33.34 -6.76
N PRO A 271 15.41 -34.09 -5.84
CA PRO A 271 15.35 -33.79 -4.41
C PRO A 271 15.93 -32.40 -4.05
N LEU A 272 16.87 -31.87 -4.82
CA LEU A 272 17.44 -30.54 -4.60
C LEU A 272 16.42 -29.41 -4.85
N SER A 273 15.40 -29.66 -5.69
CA SER A 273 14.35 -28.67 -6.00
C SER A 273 13.59 -28.20 -4.75
N ILE A 274 13.44 -29.06 -3.75
CA ILE A 274 12.77 -28.75 -2.49
C ILE A 274 13.57 -27.71 -1.72
N TYR A 275 14.90 -27.84 -1.65
CA TYR A 275 15.77 -26.89 -0.96
C TYR A 275 15.81 -25.53 -1.64
N PHE A 276 15.85 -25.48 -2.98
CA PHE A 276 15.75 -24.21 -3.73
C PHE A 276 14.40 -23.54 -3.56
N THR A 277 13.32 -24.33 -3.53
CA THR A 277 11.97 -23.81 -3.26
C THR A 277 11.87 -23.27 -1.83
N LEU A 278 12.48 -23.95 -0.86
CA LEU A 278 12.53 -23.49 0.52
C LEU A 278 13.33 -22.20 0.66
N PHE A 279 14.45 -22.07 -0.07
CA PHE A 279 15.21 -20.84 -0.17
C PHE A 279 14.36 -19.68 -0.72
N ALA A 280 13.55 -19.91 -1.76
CA ALA A 280 12.63 -18.89 -2.27
C ALA A 280 11.62 -18.43 -1.21
N PHE A 281 11.06 -19.35 -0.42
CA PHE A 281 10.17 -18.98 0.69
C PHE A 281 10.90 -18.24 1.82
N ALA A 282 12.16 -18.59 2.12
CA ALA A 282 12.97 -17.84 3.07
C ALA A 282 13.25 -16.41 2.57
N PHE A 283 13.52 -16.27 1.27
CA PHE A 283 13.65 -14.97 0.61
C PHE A 283 12.34 -14.16 0.71
N ASP A 284 11.18 -14.78 0.51
CA ASP A 284 9.88 -14.11 0.66
C ASP A 284 9.71 -13.53 2.07
N ILE A 285 10.12 -14.26 3.12
CA ILE A 285 10.12 -13.75 4.51
C ILE A 285 11.05 -12.55 4.65
N ALA A 286 12.29 -12.64 4.14
CA ALA A 286 13.24 -11.55 4.21
C ALA A 286 12.73 -10.30 3.48
N ASN A 287 12.16 -10.49 2.28
CA ASN A 287 11.60 -9.43 1.45
C ASN A 287 10.36 -8.79 2.12
N ALA A 288 9.47 -9.59 2.71
CA ALA A 288 8.31 -9.11 3.46
C ALA A 288 8.74 -8.34 4.73
N SER A 289 9.73 -8.85 5.47
CA SER A 289 10.27 -8.20 6.66
C SER A 289 10.91 -6.85 6.33
N LEU A 290 11.70 -6.79 5.25
CA LEU A 290 12.31 -5.55 4.78
C LEU A 290 11.27 -4.55 4.29
N ARG A 291 10.20 -5.00 3.64
CA ARG A 291 9.04 -4.15 3.29
C ARG A 291 8.39 -3.56 4.52
N THR A 292 8.09 -4.40 5.50
CA THR A 292 7.49 -3.97 6.77
C THR A 292 8.36 -2.93 7.45
N TYR A 293 9.67 -3.18 7.54
CA TYR A 293 10.62 -2.24 8.12
C TYR A 293 10.62 -0.89 7.41
N ILE A 294 10.72 -0.87 6.07
CA ILE A 294 10.79 0.38 5.29
C ILE A 294 9.48 1.16 5.35
N GLU A 295 8.33 0.49 5.20
CA GLU A 295 7.02 1.16 5.22
C GLU A 295 6.70 1.73 6.61
N LEU A 296 6.94 0.98 7.68
CA LEU A 296 6.72 1.47 9.05
C LEU A 296 7.71 2.57 9.43
N ASN A 297 8.99 2.45 9.05
CA ASN A 297 10.00 3.46 9.36
C ASN A 297 9.67 4.82 8.70
N ARG A 298 9.06 4.82 7.51
CA ARG A 298 8.58 6.07 6.88
C ARG A 298 7.49 6.75 7.72
N LEU A 299 6.55 5.98 8.25
CA LEU A 299 5.48 6.53 9.08
C LEU A 299 5.98 6.98 10.46
N TYR A 300 6.91 6.23 11.06
CA TYR A 300 7.53 6.66 12.31
C TYR A 300 8.36 7.93 12.12
N LYS A 301 9.13 8.02 11.02
CA LYS A 301 9.85 9.24 10.68
C LYS A 301 8.91 10.43 10.55
N LEU A 302 7.80 10.27 9.82
CA LEU A 302 6.78 11.31 9.70
C LEU A 302 6.22 11.69 11.09
N GLN A 303 5.89 10.70 11.92
CA GLN A 303 5.39 10.93 13.27
C GLN A 303 6.40 11.71 14.13
N ASP A 304 7.69 11.40 14.02
CA ASP A 304 8.75 12.08 14.75
C ASP A 304 8.97 13.52 14.24
N GLU A 305 8.93 13.76 12.93
CA GLU A 305 8.94 15.10 12.32
C GLU A 305 7.79 15.97 12.88
N TYR A 306 6.58 15.41 13.04
CA TYR A 306 5.46 16.11 13.67
C TYR A 306 5.62 16.28 15.19
N LYS A 307 6.29 15.36 15.89
CA LYS A 307 6.58 15.54 17.34
C LYS A 307 7.57 16.67 17.57
N GLU A 308 8.57 16.80 16.71
CA GLU A 308 9.51 17.92 16.75
C GLU A 308 8.78 19.24 16.49
N MET A 309 7.91 19.27 15.48
CA MET A 309 7.07 20.44 15.21
C MET A 309 6.16 20.80 16.40
N PHE A 310 5.56 19.82 17.06
CA PHE A 310 4.75 20.02 18.26
C PHE A 310 5.55 20.67 19.39
N ARG A 311 6.81 20.25 19.59
CA ARG A 311 7.71 20.80 20.62
C ARG A 311 8.21 22.19 20.29
N ALA A 312 8.40 22.51 19.02
CA ALA A 312 8.92 23.79 18.54
C ALA A 312 7.83 24.88 18.43
N THR A 313 6.56 24.50 18.43
CA THR A 313 5.43 25.44 18.32
C THR A 313 5.05 25.92 19.71
N ASP A 314 4.97 27.24 19.94
CA ASP A 314 4.53 27.81 21.21
C ASP A 314 3.01 28.05 21.27
N ASP A 315 2.36 28.21 20.12
CA ASP A 315 0.92 28.49 20.01
C ASP A 315 0.06 27.25 20.32
N GLU A 316 -0.84 27.38 21.29
CA GLU A 316 -1.73 26.31 21.76
C GLU A 316 -2.74 25.85 20.70
N GLU A 317 -3.20 26.74 19.81
CA GLU A 317 -4.12 26.36 18.75
C GLU A 317 -3.43 25.45 17.72
N HIS A 318 -2.23 25.84 17.27
CA HIS A 318 -1.43 25.05 16.35
C HIS A 318 -0.95 23.75 17.00
N LYS A 319 -0.57 23.75 18.28
CA LYS A 319 -0.26 22.52 19.03
C LYS A 319 -1.43 21.55 19.04
N LYS A 320 -2.66 22.02 19.27
CA LYS A 320 -3.86 21.19 19.25
C LYS A 320 -4.08 20.57 17.86
N ALA A 321 -3.94 21.36 16.80
CA ALA A 321 -4.07 20.88 15.42
C ALA A 321 -2.98 19.84 15.06
N ILE A 322 -1.73 20.05 15.48
CA ILE A 322 -0.64 19.09 15.29
C ILE A 322 -0.93 17.80 16.03
N LYS A 323 -1.38 17.88 17.29
CA LYS A 323 -1.73 16.71 18.11
C LYS A 323 -2.87 15.90 17.50
N GLU A 324 -3.89 16.57 16.97
CA GLU A 324 -4.97 15.90 16.25
C GLU A 324 -4.45 15.18 15.01
N TYR A 325 -3.60 15.84 14.20
CA TYR A 325 -2.98 15.22 13.04
C TYR A 325 -2.13 14.00 13.40
N GLN A 326 -1.35 14.08 14.48
CA GLN A 326 -0.58 12.96 15.03
C GLN A 326 -1.46 11.77 15.40
N ASN A 327 -2.68 12.00 15.88
CA ASN A 327 -3.61 10.90 16.14
C ASN A 327 -3.97 10.17 14.85
N TYR A 328 -4.21 10.86 13.74
CA TYR A 328 -4.45 10.22 12.44
C TYR A 328 -3.23 9.44 11.93
N ILE A 329 -2.01 9.97 12.14
CA ILE A 329 -0.78 9.25 11.82
C ILE A 329 -0.69 7.95 12.66
N ASN A 330 -0.97 8.01 13.97
CA ASN A 330 -0.96 6.84 14.85
C ASN A 330 -1.98 5.77 14.41
N HIS A 331 -3.21 6.16 14.07
CA HIS A 331 -4.20 5.25 13.51
C HIS A 331 -3.71 4.60 12.22
N ARG A 332 -3.03 5.37 11.35
CA ARG A 332 -2.42 4.81 10.14
C ARG A 332 -1.30 3.83 10.45
N ILE A 333 -0.45 4.12 11.44
CA ILE A 333 0.62 3.21 11.89
C ILE A 333 0.03 1.90 12.41
N GLU A 334 -1.03 1.94 13.21
CA GLU A 334 -1.69 0.74 13.74
C GLU A 334 -2.28 -0.13 12.63
N PHE A 335 -3.00 0.50 11.68
CA PHE A 335 -3.50 -0.20 10.50
C PHE A 335 -2.37 -0.87 9.71
N GLU A 336 -1.28 -0.15 9.45
CA GLU A 336 -0.15 -0.67 8.67
C GLU A 336 0.60 -1.79 9.40
N LYS A 337 0.73 -1.71 10.74
CA LYS A 337 1.26 -2.80 11.57
C LYS A 337 0.43 -4.06 11.41
N MET A 338 -0.89 -3.95 11.47
CA MET A 338 -1.79 -5.11 11.30
C MET A 338 -1.68 -5.69 9.90
N ARG A 339 -1.76 -4.85 8.85
CA ARG A 339 -1.70 -5.27 7.44
C ARG A 339 -0.37 -5.95 7.10
N LEU A 340 0.75 -5.31 7.43
CA LEU A 340 2.09 -5.81 7.14
C LEU A 340 2.46 -6.99 8.04
N GLY A 341 2.06 -6.95 9.31
CA GLY A 341 2.24 -8.04 10.27
C GLY A 341 1.51 -9.31 9.83
N LEU A 342 0.25 -9.19 9.37
CA LEU A 342 -0.50 -10.31 8.83
C LEU A 342 0.16 -10.91 7.58
N SER A 343 0.65 -10.06 6.67
CA SER A 343 1.40 -10.51 5.49
C SER A 343 2.65 -11.29 5.89
N LEU A 344 3.44 -10.77 6.83
CA LEU A 344 4.66 -11.43 7.31
C LEU A 344 4.35 -12.76 8.01
N ALA A 345 3.37 -12.77 8.92
CA ALA A 345 2.94 -13.98 9.62
C ALA A 345 2.45 -15.06 8.64
N GLY A 346 1.69 -14.66 7.61
CA GLY A 346 1.24 -15.57 6.55
C GLY A 346 2.42 -16.19 5.77
N THR A 347 3.41 -15.38 5.38
CA THR A 347 4.61 -15.91 4.69
C THR A 347 5.45 -16.84 5.56
N LEU A 348 5.60 -16.51 6.87
CA LEU A 348 6.31 -17.35 7.82
C LEU A 348 5.59 -18.68 8.04
N ALA A 349 4.27 -18.66 8.22
CA ALA A 349 3.47 -19.87 8.38
C ALA A 349 3.56 -20.78 7.15
N ILE A 350 3.55 -20.21 5.94
CA ILE A 350 3.75 -20.97 4.69
C ILE A 350 5.13 -21.63 4.68
N PHE A 351 6.19 -20.89 5.02
CA PHE A 351 7.54 -21.45 5.09
C PHE A 351 7.64 -22.61 6.08
N LEU A 352 7.09 -22.47 7.29
CA LEU A 352 7.07 -23.53 8.30
C LEU A 352 6.31 -24.78 7.81
N ALA A 353 5.17 -24.59 7.15
CA ALA A 353 4.42 -25.69 6.54
C ALA A 353 5.21 -26.39 5.41
N MET A 354 5.99 -25.63 4.64
CA MET A 354 6.88 -26.17 3.60
C MET A 354 8.06 -26.96 4.18
N CYS A 355 8.57 -26.61 5.36
CA CYS A 355 9.64 -27.37 6.02
C CYS A 355 9.24 -28.82 6.31
N LEU A 356 7.95 -29.11 6.53
CA LEU A 356 7.45 -30.47 6.74
C LEU A 356 7.61 -31.37 5.50
N ALA A 357 7.86 -30.79 4.32
CA ALA A 357 8.10 -31.52 3.08
C ALA A 357 9.59 -31.75 2.77
N ILE A 358 10.51 -31.37 3.66
CA ILE A 358 11.95 -31.62 3.48
C ILE A 358 12.21 -33.14 3.45
N PRO A 359 13.05 -33.65 2.53
CA PRO A 359 13.30 -35.09 2.39
C PRO A 359 13.63 -35.84 3.69
N VAL A 360 14.39 -35.21 4.60
CA VAL A 360 14.76 -35.79 5.91
C VAL A 360 13.53 -36.05 6.79
N LEU A 361 12.52 -35.20 6.73
CA LEU A 361 11.27 -35.35 7.48
C LEU A 361 10.25 -36.19 6.70
N ALA A 362 10.32 -36.17 5.36
CA ALA A 362 9.42 -36.90 4.47
C ALA A 362 9.60 -38.42 4.47
N VAL A 363 10.51 -38.96 5.31
CA VAL A 363 10.60 -40.42 5.59
C VAL A 363 9.26 -40.95 6.11
N ASN A 364 8.51 -40.13 6.86
CA ASN A 364 7.13 -40.41 7.21
C ASN A 364 6.19 -39.61 6.29
N PRO A 365 5.39 -40.26 5.42
CA PRO A 365 4.50 -39.56 4.48
C PRO A 365 3.40 -38.74 5.15
N VAL A 366 3.12 -38.97 6.44
CA VAL A 366 2.14 -38.19 7.22
C VAL A 366 2.59 -36.74 7.41
N LEU A 367 3.90 -36.48 7.60
CA LEU A 367 4.41 -35.12 7.81
C LEU A 367 4.21 -34.19 6.59
N PRO A 368 4.61 -34.56 5.36
CA PRO A 368 4.34 -33.73 4.19
C PRO A 368 2.84 -33.61 3.89
N PHE A 369 2.02 -34.62 4.22
CA PHE A 369 0.57 -34.52 4.13
C PHE A 369 0.00 -33.44 5.08
N ILE A 370 0.41 -33.44 6.35
CA ILE A 370 0.05 -32.39 7.32
C ILE A 370 0.48 -31.02 6.78
N GLY A 371 1.72 -30.90 6.29
CA GLY A 371 2.21 -29.67 5.67
C GLY A 371 1.33 -29.19 4.51
N ALA A 372 0.91 -30.08 3.62
CA ALA A 372 0.05 -29.72 2.50
C ALA A 372 -1.35 -29.25 2.94
N VAL A 373 -1.95 -29.88 3.95
CA VAL A 373 -3.23 -29.43 4.53
C VAL A 373 -3.07 -28.08 5.20
N LEU A 374 -2.00 -27.87 5.97
CA LEU A 374 -1.67 -26.58 6.59
C LEU A 374 -1.54 -25.46 5.54
N LEU A 375 -0.93 -25.73 4.38
CA LEU A 375 -0.82 -24.71 3.31
C LEU A 375 -2.18 -24.23 2.80
N ILE A 376 -3.20 -25.10 2.74
CA ILE A 376 -4.56 -24.71 2.36
C ILE A 376 -5.22 -23.95 3.52
N ALA A 377 -5.11 -24.45 4.75
CA ALA A 377 -5.67 -23.78 5.93
C ALA A 377 -5.12 -22.36 6.11
N ILE A 378 -3.79 -22.19 6.01
CA ILE A 378 -3.10 -20.89 6.07
C ILE A 378 -3.58 -20.00 4.92
N TRP A 379 -3.74 -20.53 3.70
CA TRP A 379 -4.26 -19.75 2.58
C TRP A 379 -5.64 -19.17 2.87
N VAL A 380 -6.58 -20.00 3.35
CA VAL A 380 -7.94 -19.57 3.69
C VAL A 380 -7.90 -18.55 4.83
N ALA A 381 -7.14 -18.83 5.89
CA ALA A 381 -7.01 -17.94 7.04
C ALA A 381 -6.45 -16.58 6.63
N THR A 382 -5.35 -16.54 5.88
CA THR A 382 -4.76 -15.28 5.39
C THR A 382 -5.73 -14.53 4.46
N PHE A 383 -6.48 -15.22 3.61
CA PHE A 383 -7.48 -14.59 2.74
C PHE A 383 -8.59 -13.90 3.55
N VAL A 384 -9.18 -14.61 4.52
CA VAL A 384 -10.26 -14.09 5.38
C VAL A 384 -9.74 -12.93 6.25
N LEU A 385 -8.58 -13.11 6.90
CA LEU A 385 -7.99 -12.06 7.73
C LEU A 385 -7.63 -10.83 6.92
N THR A 386 -7.10 -10.99 5.70
CA THR A 386 -6.77 -9.85 4.83
C THR A 386 -8.04 -9.10 4.42
N ARG A 387 -9.12 -9.83 4.09
CA ARG A 387 -10.44 -9.23 3.80
C ARG A 387 -10.98 -8.43 4.98
N ASN A 388 -10.86 -8.97 6.21
CA ASN A 388 -11.29 -8.28 7.41
C ASN A 388 -10.45 -7.03 7.66
N VAL A 389 -9.11 -7.12 7.55
CA VAL A 389 -8.23 -5.95 7.71
C VAL A 389 -8.52 -4.87 6.68
N GLU A 390 -8.79 -5.22 5.42
CA GLU A 390 -9.14 -4.23 4.38
C GLU A 390 -10.46 -3.49 4.67
N GLN A 391 -11.37 -4.02 5.50
CA GLN A 391 -12.55 -3.28 5.95
C GLN A 391 -12.20 -2.10 6.87
N TYR A 392 -11.10 -2.22 7.63
CA TYR A 392 -10.59 -1.16 8.49
C TYR A 392 -9.63 -0.21 7.77
N ARG A 393 -9.43 -0.39 6.46
CA ARG A 393 -8.52 0.46 5.69
C ARG A 393 -9.02 1.91 5.73
N PRO A 394 -8.16 2.87 6.16
CA PRO A 394 -8.48 4.28 6.06
C PRO A 394 -8.82 4.61 4.61
N ASN A 395 -10.05 5.08 4.39
CA ASN A 395 -10.51 5.36 3.04
C ASN A 395 -10.00 6.73 2.59
N ASP A 396 -9.04 6.71 1.66
CA ASP A 396 -8.38 7.89 1.12
C ASP A 396 -9.23 8.63 0.08
N THR A 397 -10.39 8.09 -0.33
CA THR A 397 -11.27 8.76 -1.30
C THR A 397 -12.16 9.76 -0.58
N VAL A 398 -11.97 11.04 -0.90
CA VAL A 398 -12.88 12.12 -0.50
C VAL A 398 -13.96 12.24 -1.57
N GLU A 399 -15.17 11.80 -1.25
CA GLU A 399 -16.36 12.02 -2.08
C GLU A 399 -17.07 13.30 -1.61
N LYS A 400 -17.78 13.99 -2.52
CA LYS A 400 -18.58 15.16 -2.14
C LYS A 400 -19.63 14.70 -1.10
N PRO A 401 -19.56 15.16 0.16
CA PRO A 401 -20.53 14.75 1.16
C PRO A 401 -21.92 15.26 0.77
N SER A 402 -22.96 14.46 0.93
CA SER A 402 -24.35 14.93 0.87
C SER A 402 -24.66 15.97 1.98
N GLY A 403 -23.81 16.04 3.01
CA GLY A 403 -23.87 16.98 4.13
C GLY A 403 -23.24 18.36 3.90
N VAL A 404 -22.70 18.69 2.72
CA VAL A 404 -22.13 20.04 2.44
C VAL A 404 -23.17 21.16 2.67
N VAL A 405 -24.46 20.84 2.56
CA VAL A 405 -25.57 21.74 2.92
C VAL A 405 -25.52 22.20 4.39
N GLN A 406 -24.93 21.42 5.29
CA GLN A 406 -24.80 21.76 6.71
C GLN A 406 -23.69 22.78 7.00
N PHE A 407 -22.76 23.01 6.07
CA PHE A 407 -21.73 24.05 6.15
C PHE A 407 -22.02 25.27 5.26
N GLY A 408 -23.05 25.22 4.42
CA GLY A 408 -23.45 26.35 3.60
C GLY A 408 -24.10 27.47 4.42
N MET A 409 -24.07 28.70 3.91
CA MET A 409 -24.76 29.86 4.51
C MET A 409 -26.27 29.65 4.78
N PHE A 410 -26.88 28.59 4.22
CA PHE A 410 -28.28 28.20 4.40
C PHE A 410 -28.47 26.92 5.23
N ALA A 411 -27.45 26.48 5.97
CA ALA A 411 -27.55 25.30 6.82
C ALA A 411 -28.65 25.46 7.87
N ARG A 412 -29.68 24.60 7.81
CA ARG A 412 -30.71 24.51 8.84
C ARG A 412 -30.07 23.89 10.08
N LYS A 413 -29.87 24.67 11.15
CA LYS A 413 -29.43 24.15 12.46
C LYS A 413 -30.48 23.15 12.97
N ASN A 414 -30.25 21.86 12.74
CA ASN A 414 -31.05 20.81 13.36
C ASN A 414 -30.53 20.60 14.79
N ASN A 415 -31.24 21.17 15.77
CA ASN A 415 -31.05 20.95 17.21
C ASN A 415 -31.60 19.57 17.62
N GLU A 416 -31.10 18.50 17.04
CA GLU A 416 -31.29 17.17 17.62
C GLU A 416 -29.92 16.66 18.08
N GLN A 417 -29.69 16.79 19.39
CA GLN A 417 -28.63 16.08 20.08
C GLN A 417 -28.88 14.58 19.90
N LEU A 418 -28.25 13.97 18.90
CA LEU A 418 -28.02 12.53 18.95
C LEU A 418 -27.09 12.27 20.13
N LYS A 419 -27.59 11.55 21.13
CA LYS A 419 -26.78 10.97 22.19
C LYS A 419 -25.64 10.17 21.54
N PRO A 420 -24.38 10.34 21.96
CA PRO A 420 -23.33 9.45 21.52
C PRO A 420 -23.63 8.03 22.01
N ASP A 421 -23.60 7.06 21.11
CA ASP A 421 -23.48 5.65 21.48
C ASP A 421 -22.11 5.47 22.13
N VAL A 422 -22.12 5.37 23.46
CA VAL A 422 -20.98 4.99 24.28
C VAL A 422 -20.67 3.53 23.96
N ALA A 423 -19.52 3.28 23.32
CA ALA A 423 -18.91 1.96 23.34
C ALA A 423 -18.55 1.60 24.79
N PRO A 424 -18.74 0.34 25.23
CA PRO A 424 -18.54 -0.02 26.63
C PRO A 424 -17.08 0.18 27.05
N GLU A 425 -16.89 0.99 28.09
CA GLU A 425 -15.69 1.01 28.93
C GLU A 425 -15.58 -0.34 29.64
N ASP A 426 -14.70 -1.23 29.17
CA ASP A 426 -14.20 -2.32 30.01
C ASP A 426 -13.16 -1.75 30.97
N SER A 427 -13.58 -1.62 32.22
CA SER A 427 -12.79 -1.36 33.41
C SER A 427 -11.75 -2.47 33.63
N LEU A 428 -10.47 -2.13 33.53
CA LEU A 428 -9.38 -2.86 34.19
C LEU A 428 -8.79 -1.94 35.26
N GLU A 429 -9.42 -1.94 36.43
CA GLU A 429 -8.76 -1.52 37.67
C GLU A 429 -7.70 -2.57 38.04
N PRO A 430 -6.49 -2.17 38.46
CA PRO A 430 -5.53 -3.09 39.05
C PRO A 430 -5.91 -3.35 40.52
N PRO A 431 -5.79 -4.57 41.06
CA PRO A 431 -5.97 -4.78 42.48
C PRO A 431 -4.71 -4.32 43.24
N GLU A 432 -4.94 -3.42 44.20
CA GLU A 432 -4.02 -3.07 45.27
C GLU A 432 -3.72 -4.25 46.19
N ASP A 433 -2.55 -4.17 46.81
CA ASP A 433 -1.90 -5.14 47.68
C ASP A 433 -2.74 -5.64 48.86
N GLY A 434 -2.56 -6.93 49.18
CA GLY A 434 -3.06 -7.55 50.40
C GLY A 434 -2.21 -8.74 50.82
N HIS A 435 -1.26 -8.51 51.73
CA HIS A 435 -0.44 -9.51 52.42
C HIS A 435 -1.26 -10.67 53.00
N THR A 436 -0.83 -11.93 52.79
CA THR A 436 -0.84 -12.97 53.84
C THR A 436 0.04 -14.20 53.50
N LEU A 437 1.13 -14.34 54.25
CA LEU A 437 1.73 -15.54 54.87
C LEU A 437 1.67 -16.95 54.21
N LEU A 438 2.88 -17.52 54.07
CA LEU A 438 3.32 -18.89 54.42
C LEU A 438 2.52 -20.12 53.90
N ASN A 439 3.17 -21.00 53.13
CA ASN A 439 3.83 -22.21 53.70
C ASN A 439 4.48 -23.10 52.62
N CYS A 440 5.55 -23.77 53.05
CA CYS A 440 6.32 -24.78 52.30
C CYS A 440 5.51 -26.05 51.96
N GLY A 441 5.94 -26.69 50.87
CA GLY A 441 5.66 -28.07 50.48
C GLY A 441 6.57 -28.46 49.34
#